data_AF-A0A0F9C1I2-F1
#
_entry.id   AF-A0A0F9C1I2-F1
#
_cell.length_a   1.000
_cell.length_b   1.000
_cell.length_c   1.000
_cell.angle_alpha   90.00
_cell.angle_beta   90.00
_cell.angle_gamma   90.00
#
_symmetry.space_group_name_H-M   'P 1'
#
loop_
_entity.id
_entity.type
_entity.pdbx_description
1 polymer ?
#
loop_
_entity_poly.entity_id
_entity_poly.type
_entity_poly.pdbx_seq_one_letter_code
_entity_poly.pdbx_strand_id
1 'polypeptide(L)'
;MTPIWTDKEIKDLKKNYPKASWDESLNLIPNRTKGAIKRKASELQLKKNTKINWTKEEENYIEDYLKEKIEFHRLMSLLPNRSIQSINLKEREVSKKLNIGFCRYCGKFSSGDSQKLTNHRLQCNKNPKSDNYVKPPGYFKLKEKKFF
;
A
#
# COMPACT_ATOMS: atom_id res chain seq x y z
N MET A 1 -15.68 12.76 31.34
CA MET A 1 -14.44 12.29 32.01
C MET A 1 -13.84 11.15 31.21
N THR A 2 -12.54 11.16 30.92
CA THR A 2 -11.87 9.99 30.31
C THR A 2 -11.44 9.05 31.42
N PRO A 3 -11.80 7.75 31.37
CA PRO A 3 -11.46 6.81 32.43
C PRO A 3 -9.95 6.74 32.66
N ILE A 4 -9.52 6.69 33.92
CA ILE A 4 -8.10 6.68 34.33
C ILE A 4 -7.44 5.40 33.81
N TRP A 5 -6.24 5.51 33.23
CA TRP A 5 -5.46 4.36 32.76
C TRP A 5 -4.75 3.68 33.92
N THR A 6 -4.88 2.36 34.03
CA THR A 6 -4.15 1.58 35.05
C THR A 6 -2.74 1.23 34.58
N ASP A 7 -1.83 0.98 35.51
CA ASP A 7 -0.45 0.58 35.19
C ASP A 7 -0.39 -0.73 34.39
N LYS A 8 -1.34 -1.64 34.63
CA LYS A 8 -1.49 -2.88 33.86
C LYS A 8 -1.83 -2.58 32.41
N GLU A 9 -2.84 -1.75 32.15
CA GLU A 9 -3.23 -1.35 30.79
C GLU A 9 -2.07 -0.65 30.06
N ILE A 10 -1.32 0.22 30.75
CA ILE A 10 -0.15 0.91 30.18
C ILE A 10 0.97 -0.09 29.85
N LYS A 11 1.24 -1.06 30.73
CA LYS A 11 2.25 -2.11 30.52
C LYS A 11 1.87 -3.00 29.33
N ASP A 12 0.62 -3.43 29.27
CA ASP A 12 0.11 -4.26 28.17
C ASP A 12 0.14 -3.50 26.84
N LEU A 13 -0.20 -2.22 26.85
CA LEU A 13 -0.12 -1.35 25.69
C LEU A 13 1.33 -1.20 25.21
N LYS A 14 2.28 -0.87 26.09
CA LYS A 14 3.70 -0.71 25.72
C LYS A 14 4.29 -1.98 25.09
N LYS A 15 3.97 -3.14 25.67
CA LYS A 15 4.49 -4.44 25.23
C LYS A 15 3.91 -4.88 23.88
N ASN A 16 2.59 -4.73 23.71
CA ASN A 16 1.89 -5.37 22.60
C ASN A 16 1.55 -4.41 21.46
N TYR A 17 1.37 -3.11 21.71
CA TYR A 17 0.97 -2.14 20.68
C TYR A 17 1.85 -2.14 19.42
N PRO A 18 3.18 -2.33 19.50
CA PRO A 18 4.01 -2.42 18.31
C PRO A 18 3.66 -3.60 17.39
N LYS A 19 3.19 -4.74 17.91
CA LYS A 19 3.03 -5.97 17.12
C LYS A 19 1.58 -6.40 16.93
N ALA A 20 0.71 -6.06 17.88
CA ALA A 20 -0.67 -6.49 17.89
C ALA A 20 -1.46 -5.89 16.72
N SER A 21 -2.38 -6.66 16.16
CA SER A 21 -3.52 -6.20 15.38
C SER A 21 -4.47 -5.34 16.24
N TRP A 22 -5.49 -4.75 15.62
CA TRP A 22 -6.51 -4.02 16.38
C TRP A 22 -7.36 -4.93 17.26
N ASP A 23 -7.68 -6.14 16.79
CA ASP A 23 -8.52 -7.07 17.53
C ASP A 23 -7.78 -7.63 18.74
N GLU A 24 -6.49 -7.98 18.60
CA GLU A 24 -5.63 -8.33 19.74
C GLU A 24 -5.50 -7.17 20.74
N SER A 25 -5.34 -5.93 20.24
CA SER A 25 -5.23 -4.75 21.12
C SER A 25 -6.52 -4.52 21.93
N LEU A 26 -7.68 -4.78 21.32
CA LEU A 26 -8.98 -4.68 22.00
C LEU A 26 -9.20 -5.86 22.97
N ASN A 27 -8.76 -7.07 22.63
CA ASN A 27 -8.85 -8.21 23.54
C ASN A 27 -7.97 -8.03 24.78
N LEU A 28 -6.79 -7.41 24.63
CA LEU A 28 -5.88 -7.12 25.75
C LEU A 28 -6.41 -5.99 26.65
N ILE A 29 -7.16 -5.04 26.09
CA ILE A 29 -7.65 -3.86 26.79
C ILE A 29 -9.14 -3.63 26.47
N PRO A 30 -10.03 -4.56 26.89
CA PRO A 30 -11.41 -4.64 26.40
C PRO A 30 -12.28 -3.45 26.80
N ASN A 31 -11.91 -2.76 27.87
CA ASN A 31 -12.63 -1.59 28.37
C ASN A 31 -12.28 -0.29 27.62
N ARG A 32 -11.47 -0.36 26.56
CA ARG A 32 -11.01 0.82 25.81
C ARG A 32 -11.39 0.72 24.34
N THR A 33 -11.87 1.84 23.80
CA THR A 33 -12.12 1.96 22.36
C THR A 33 -10.81 2.08 21.57
N LYS A 34 -10.85 1.74 20.27
CA LYS A 34 -9.70 1.93 19.36
C LYS A 34 -9.15 3.37 19.41
N GLY A 35 -10.04 4.36 19.50
CA GLY A 35 -9.67 5.78 19.61
C GLY A 35 -8.93 6.10 20.90
N ALA A 36 -9.40 5.59 22.05
CA ALA A 36 -8.72 5.77 23.34
C ALA A 36 -7.33 5.14 23.35
N ILE A 37 -7.21 3.90 22.84
CA ILE A 37 -5.94 3.19 22.70
C ILE A 37 -4.97 3.98 21.81
N LYS A 38 -5.44 4.47 20.66
CA LYS A 38 -4.62 5.26 19.72
C LYS A 38 -4.12 6.56 20.36
N ARG A 39 -5.00 7.28 21.07
CA ARG A 39 -4.62 8.52 21.77
C ARG A 39 -3.56 8.25 22.82
N LYS A 40 -3.76 7.21 23.65
CA LYS A 40 -2.81 6.86 24.70
C LYS A 40 -1.47 6.39 24.15
N ALA A 41 -1.48 5.59 23.09
CA ALA A 41 -0.27 5.19 22.41
C ALA A 41 0.51 6.39 21.84
N SER A 42 -0.20 7.39 21.30
CA SER A 42 0.41 8.65 20.86
C SER A 42 1.03 9.44 22.00
N GLU A 43 0.33 9.58 23.14
CA GLU A 43 0.86 10.20 24.36
C GLU A 43 2.14 9.50 24.85
N LEU A 44 2.19 8.18 24.74
CA LEU A 44 3.33 7.33 25.11
C LEU A 44 4.38 7.17 23.99
N GLN A 45 4.23 7.87 22.87
CA GLN A 45 5.11 7.81 21.69
C GLN A 45 5.31 6.39 21.12
N LEU A 46 4.33 5.51 21.29
CA LEU A 46 4.35 4.14 20.78
C LEU A 46 4.00 4.12 19.29
N LYS A 47 4.80 3.40 18.50
CA LYS A 47 4.56 3.18 17.07
C LYS A 47 4.17 1.73 16.81
N LYS A 48 3.15 1.52 15.98
CA LYS A 48 2.87 0.18 15.42
C LYS A 48 4.02 -0.18 14.48
N ASN A 49 4.44 -1.44 14.52
CA ASN A 49 5.35 -2.01 13.55
C ASN A 49 4.53 -2.23 12.27
N THR A 50 4.41 -1.18 11.46
CA THR A 50 3.64 -1.19 10.22
C THR A 50 4.35 -1.95 9.09
N LYS A 51 5.34 -2.80 9.40
CA LYS A 51 5.85 -3.75 8.42
C LYS A 51 4.73 -4.74 8.12
N ILE A 52 3.98 -4.40 7.08
CA ILE A 52 3.01 -5.29 6.46
C ILE A 52 3.82 -6.48 5.95
N ASN A 53 3.65 -7.65 6.58
CA ASN A 53 4.28 -8.87 6.12
C ASN A 53 3.56 -9.30 4.84
N TRP A 54 4.22 -9.13 3.70
CA TRP A 54 3.82 -9.71 2.43
C TRP A 54 4.40 -11.12 2.35
N THR A 55 3.55 -12.10 2.05
CA THR A 55 4.02 -13.46 1.78
C THR A 55 4.66 -13.52 0.40
N LYS A 56 5.52 -14.53 0.18
CA LYS A 56 6.11 -14.77 -1.15
C LYS A 56 5.04 -15.02 -2.23
N GLU A 57 3.94 -15.67 -1.85
CA GLU A 57 2.82 -15.93 -2.75
C GLU A 57 2.13 -14.63 -3.19
N GLU A 58 1.86 -13.72 -2.26
CA GLU A 58 1.28 -12.42 -2.59
C GLU A 58 2.24 -11.56 -3.43
N GLU A 59 3.55 -11.64 -3.18
CA GLU A 59 4.56 -11.02 -4.05
C GLU A 59 4.50 -11.60 -5.46
N ASN A 60 4.38 -12.92 -5.62
CA ASN A 60 4.27 -13.57 -6.93
C ASN A 60 3.04 -13.08 -7.73
N TYR A 61 1.89 -12.89 -7.09
CA TYR A 61 0.72 -12.33 -7.76
C TYR A 61 0.97 -10.91 -8.30
N ILE A 62 1.70 -10.09 -7.53
CA ILE A 62 2.10 -8.75 -7.98
C ILE A 62 3.10 -8.85 -9.13
N GLU A 63 4.05 -9.78 -9.09
CA GLU A 63 4.97 -10.01 -10.21
C GLU A 63 4.24 -10.42 -11.49
N ASP A 64 3.26 -11.31 -11.38
CA ASP A 64 2.46 -11.77 -12.51
C ASP A 64 1.64 -10.63 -13.11
N TYR A 65 1.10 -9.74 -12.28
CA TYR A 65 0.46 -8.50 -12.75
C TYR A 65 1.47 -7.58 -13.48
N LEU A 66 2.65 -7.35 -12.91
CA LEU A 66 3.71 -6.52 -13.52
C LEU A 66 4.23 -7.07 -14.85
N LYS A 67 4.17 -8.39 -15.03
CA LYS A 67 4.55 -9.11 -16.26
C LYS A 67 3.36 -9.28 -17.22
N GLU A 68 2.25 -8.58 -16.98
CA GLU A 68 1.02 -8.62 -17.80
C GLU A 68 0.41 -10.03 -17.96
N LYS A 69 0.64 -10.95 -17.00
CA LYS A 69 0.05 -12.30 -17.01
C LYS A 69 -1.36 -12.35 -16.44
N ILE A 70 -1.70 -11.40 -15.57
CA ILE A 70 -3.02 -11.27 -14.95
C ILE A 70 -3.48 -9.82 -14.94
N GLU A 71 -4.79 -9.62 -15.04
CA GLU A 71 -5.42 -8.30 -14.94
C GLU A 71 -5.53 -7.80 -13.49
N PHE A 72 -5.59 -6.48 -13.30
CA PHE A 72 -5.67 -5.87 -11.96
C PHE A 72 -6.87 -6.35 -11.14
N HIS A 73 -8.03 -6.57 -11.79
CA HIS A 73 -9.21 -7.11 -11.10
C HIS A 73 -8.98 -8.53 -10.56
N ARG A 74 -8.22 -9.34 -11.29
CA ARG A 74 -7.83 -10.68 -10.83
C ARG A 74 -6.86 -10.60 -9.66
N LEU A 75 -5.90 -9.68 -9.70
CA LEU A 75 -5.00 -9.42 -8.58
C LEU A 75 -5.76 -9.04 -7.29
N MET A 76 -6.75 -8.15 -7.38
CA MET A 76 -7.59 -7.79 -6.22
C MET A 76 -8.34 -8.99 -5.64
N SER A 77 -8.82 -9.88 -6.50
CA SER A 77 -9.53 -11.10 -6.08
C SER A 77 -8.59 -12.10 -5.36
N LEU A 78 -7.31 -12.13 -5.75
CA LEU A 78 -6.26 -12.95 -5.12
C LEU A 78 -5.73 -12.34 -3.81
N LEU A 79 -5.98 -11.04 -3.57
CA LEU A 79 -5.51 -10.30 -2.41
C LEU A 79 -6.68 -9.66 -1.62
N PRO A 80 -7.69 -10.45 -1.19
CA PRO A 80 -8.92 -9.90 -0.60
C PRO A 80 -8.69 -9.15 0.72
N ASN A 81 -7.60 -9.46 1.43
CA ASN A 81 -7.23 -8.84 2.70
C ASN A 81 -6.29 -7.63 2.54
N ARG A 82 -6.00 -7.20 1.31
CA ARG A 82 -5.10 -6.08 1.02
C ARG A 82 -5.89 -4.89 0.50
N SER A 83 -5.59 -3.71 1.03
CA SER A 83 -6.13 -2.48 0.46
C SER A 83 -5.40 -2.16 -0.85
N ILE A 84 -6.10 -1.49 -1.78
CA ILE A 84 -5.51 -1.00 -3.03
C ILE A 84 -4.25 -0.17 -2.74
N GLN A 85 -4.26 0.67 -1.70
CA GLN A 85 -3.08 1.46 -1.31
C GLN A 85 -1.90 0.58 -0.91
N SER A 86 -2.13 -0.49 -0.15
CA SER A 86 -1.06 -1.43 0.22
C SER A 86 -0.52 -2.19 -0.99
N ILE A 87 -1.39 -2.58 -1.93
CA ILE A 87 -1.01 -3.23 -3.19
C ILE A 87 -0.12 -2.31 -4.01
N ASN A 88 -0.49 -1.04 -4.19
CA ASN A 88 0.33 -0.09 -4.97
C ASN A 88 1.70 0.19 -4.34
N LEU A 89 1.77 0.25 -3.01
CA LEU A 89 3.06 0.41 -2.32
C LEU A 89 3.96 -0.80 -2.57
N LYS A 90 3.38 -2.01 -2.53
CA LYS A 90 4.13 -3.23 -2.78
C LYS A 90 4.50 -3.40 -4.24
N GLU A 91 3.59 -3.07 -5.16
CA GLU A 91 3.83 -3.04 -6.61
C GLU A 91 5.04 -2.20 -6.94
N ARG A 92 5.15 -0.97 -6.42
CA ARG A 92 6.33 -0.12 -6.63
C ARG A 92 7.62 -0.73 -6.11
N GLU A 93 7.56 -1.40 -4.95
CA GLU A 93 8.71 -2.08 -4.37
C GLU A 93 9.18 -3.23 -5.28
N VAL A 94 8.26 -4.07 -5.74
CA VAL A 94 8.53 -5.21 -6.62
C VAL A 94 8.97 -4.74 -8.00
N SER A 95 8.29 -3.75 -8.59
CA SER A 95 8.64 -3.15 -9.88
C SER A 95 10.07 -2.61 -9.89
N LYS A 96 10.49 -1.95 -8.80
CA LYS A 96 11.87 -1.49 -8.63
C LYS A 96 12.86 -2.65 -8.54
N LYS A 97 12.54 -3.72 -7.81
CA LYS A 97 13.39 -4.92 -7.72
C LYS A 97 13.57 -5.60 -9.09
N LEU A 98 12.52 -5.61 -9.90
CA LEU A 98 12.50 -6.24 -11.22
C LEU A 98 12.97 -5.34 -12.37
N ASN A 99 13.33 -4.08 -12.12
CA ASN A 99 13.58 -3.07 -13.16
C ASN A 99 12.45 -3.00 -14.20
N ILE A 100 11.21 -3.03 -13.71
CA ILE A 100 10.01 -2.82 -14.51
C ILE A 100 9.55 -1.37 -14.31
N GLY A 101 9.16 -0.71 -15.39
CA GLY A 101 8.65 0.65 -15.40
C GLY A 101 7.28 0.72 -16.06
N PHE A 102 6.37 1.45 -15.42
CA PHE A 102 5.06 1.77 -15.96
C PHE A 102 5.14 2.95 -16.95
N CYS A 103 4.62 2.74 -18.17
CA CYS A 103 4.55 3.77 -19.20
C CYS A 103 3.19 4.48 -19.18
N ARG A 104 3.19 5.74 -18.75
CA ARG A 104 2.00 6.61 -18.68
C ARG A 104 1.31 6.89 -20.03
N TYR A 105 1.98 6.65 -21.16
CA TYR A 105 1.46 6.95 -22.49
C TYR A 105 0.70 5.79 -23.11
N CYS A 106 1.16 4.55 -22.88
CA CYS A 106 0.54 3.35 -23.44
C CYS A 106 -0.16 2.48 -22.38
N GLY A 107 0.00 2.81 -21.09
CA GLY A 107 -0.62 2.05 -20.00
C GLY A 107 0.05 0.71 -19.70
N LYS A 108 1.22 0.43 -20.26
CA LYS A 108 1.90 -0.86 -20.17
C LYS A 108 3.11 -0.86 -19.26
N PHE A 109 3.46 -2.05 -18.75
CA PHE A 109 4.71 -2.28 -18.06
C PHE A 109 5.79 -2.68 -19.05
N SER A 110 7.00 -2.16 -18.85
CA SER A 110 8.17 -2.49 -19.67
C SER A 110 9.32 -2.84 -18.75
N SER A 111 10.07 -3.89 -19.06
CA SER A 111 11.29 -4.23 -18.34
C SER A 111 12.51 -3.58 -19.02
N GLY A 112 13.47 -3.15 -18.23
CA GLY A 112 14.73 -2.63 -18.75
C GLY A 112 15.39 -1.61 -17.84
N ASP A 113 16.65 -1.30 -18.16
CA ASP A 113 17.37 -0.21 -17.53
C ASP A 113 16.68 1.15 -17.77
N SER A 114 17.14 2.17 -17.04
CA SER A 114 16.62 3.54 -17.15
C SER A 114 16.59 4.08 -18.58
N GLN A 115 17.54 3.67 -19.43
CA GLN A 115 17.62 4.12 -20.82
C GLN A 115 16.53 3.46 -21.67
N LYS A 116 16.33 2.14 -21.56
CA LYS A 116 15.26 1.40 -22.26
C LYS A 116 13.88 1.92 -21.88
N LEU A 117 13.62 2.15 -20.59
CA LEU A 117 12.36 2.72 -20.12
C LEU A 117 12.13 4.14 -20.66
N THR A 118 13.20 4.94 -20.76
CA THR A 118 13.14 6.30 -21.33
C THR A 118 12.88 6.28 -22.82
N ASN A 119 13.57 5.42 -23.57
CA ASN A 119 13.37 5.26 -25.01
C ASN A 119 11.94 4.80 -25.33
N HIS A 120 11.41 3.83 -24.59
CA HIS A 120 10.02 3.39 -24.74
C HIS A 120 9.03 4.54 -24.51
N ARG A 121 9.21 5.34 -23.44
CA ARG A 121 8.36 6.51 -23.18
C ARG A 121 8.43 7.55 -24.31
N LEU A 122 9.63 7.82 -24.85
CA LEU A 122 9.82 8.75 -25.97
C LEU A 122 9.13 8.25 -27.24
N GLN A 123 9.17 6.94 -27.50
CA GLN A 123 8.44 6.33 -28.61
C GLN A 123 6.92 6.43 -28.42
N CYS A 124 6.40 6.13 -27.23
CA CYS A 124 4.97 6.24 -26.96
C CYS A 124 4.46 7.69 -26.94
N ASN A 125 5.27 8.67 -26.53
CA ASN A 125 4.90 10.09 -26.57
C ASN A 125 4.66 10.59 -28.00
N LYS A 126 5.34 10.01 -28.99
CA LYS A 126 5.18 10.35 -30.41
C LYS A 126 3.89 9.77 -31.02
N ASN A 127 3.27 8.78 -30.37
CA ASN A 127 2.04 8.12 -30.80
C ASN A 127 1.15 7.81 -29.58
N PRO A 128 0.50 8.83 -28.98
CA PRO A 128 -0.39 8.61 -27.86
C PRO A 128 -1.57 7.74 -28.32
N LYS A 129 -1.79 6.59 -27.68
CA LYS A 129 -3.02 5.84 -27.88
C LYS A 129 -4.16 6.64 -27.25
N SER A 130 -5.07 7.08 -28.12
CA SER A 130 -6.32 7.82 -27.91
C SER A 130 -6.94 7.72 -26.51
N ASP A 131 -7.20 8.87 -25.88
CA ASP A 131 -8.27 9.36 -24.98
C ASP A 131 -9.15 8.43 -24.11
N ASN A 132 -9.01 7.11 -24.15
CA ASN A 132 -9.81 6.13 -23.40
C ASN A 132 -9.01 5.39 -22.32
N TYR A 133 -7.87 5.93 -21.89
CA TYR A 133 -7.08 5.30 -20.84
C TYR A 133 -7.64 5.61 -19.44
N VAL A 134 -8.29 4.60 -18.85
CA VAL A 134 -8.63 4.57 -17.42
C VAL A 134 -7.41 4.06 -16.64
N LYS A 135 -6.81 4.92 -15.81
CA LYS A 135 -5.70 4.56 -14.91
C LYS A 135 -6.03 3.32 -14.07
N PRO A 136 -5.10 2.37 -13.83
CA PRO A 136 -5.30 1.25 -12.93
C PRO A 136 -5.84 1.76 -11.58
N PRO A 137 -6.88 1.13 -11.04
CA PRO A 137 -7.49 1.54 -9.78
C PRO A 137 -6.42 1.53 -8.67
N GLY A 138 -5.94 2.71 -8.29
CA GLY A 138 -4.78 2.81 -7.40
C GLY A 138 -3.88 4.02 -7.64
N TYR A 139 -3.88 4.55 -8.86
CA TYR A 139 -3.21 5.81 -9.21
C TYR A 139 -4.02 7.06 -8.82
N PHE A 140 -4.82 6.97 -7.75
CA PHE A 140 -5.61 8.11 -7.25
C PHE A 140 -4.75 9.08 -6.40
N LYS A 141 -4.47 10.22 -7.05
CA LYS A 141 -4.20 11.59 -6.57
C LYS A 141 -2.78 11.96 -6.08
N LEU A 142 -2.11 12.79 -6.90
CA LEU A 142 -1.52 14.05 -6.43
C LEU A 142 -2.28 15.21 -7.10
N LYS A 143 -3.24 15.77 -6.35
CA LYS A 143 -3.81 17.12 -6.47
C LYS A 143 -3.96 17.68 -7.91
N GLU A 144 -5.14 17.55 -8.49
CA GLU A 144 -5.70 18.67 -9.24
C GLU A 144 -6.01 19.77 -8.23
N LYS A 145 -5.01 20.60 -7.91
CA LYS A 145 -5.29 21.96 -7.48
C LYS A 145 -5.90 22.63 -8.71
N LYS A 146 -7.21 22.80 -8.71
CA LYS A 146 -7.85 23.88 -9.46
C LYS A 146 -7.10 25.15 -9.09
N PHE A 147 -6.30 25.67 -10.01
CA PHE A 147 -5.98 27.09 -10.02
C PHE A 147 -7.17 27.75 -10.72
N PHE A 148 -7.71 28.72 -10.01
CA PHE A 148 -8.88 29.57 -10.24
C PHE A 148 -9.48 29.59 -11.64
#